data_AF-A0A256HE58-F1
#
_entry.id   AF-A0A256HE58-F1
#
_cell.length_a   1.000
_cell.length_b   1.000
_cell.length_c   1.000
_cell.angle_alpha   90.00
_cell.angle_beta   90.00
_cell.angle_gamma   90.00
#
_symmetry.space_group_name_H-M   'P 1'
#
loop_
_entity.id
_entity.type
_entity.pdbx_description
1 polymer ?
#
loop_
_entity_poly.entity_id
_entity_poly.type
_entity_poly.pdbx_seq_one_letter_code
_entity_poly.pdbx_strand_id
1 'polypeptide(L)' 'QPLRPAVVLEVGYEEIQTSPTYSSGYALRFPRFVGVREDKSVADADTLERVARLAGDEA' A
#
# COMPACT_ATOMS: atom_id res chain seq x y z
N GLN A 1 -1.92 -11.16 19.49
CA GLN A 1 -2.23 -9.73 19.72
C GLN A 1 -2.14 -9.01 18.38
N PRO A 2 -3.07 -8.11 18.03
CA PRO A 2 -2.94 -7.30 16.83
C PRO A 2 -1.75 -6.34 17.00
N LEU A 3 -0.94 -6.20 15.95
CA LEU A 3 0.13 -5.22 15.92
C LEU A 3 -0.49 -3.82 15.86
N ARG A 4 0.04 -2.89 16.66
CA ARG A 4 -0.30 -1.47 16.51
C ARG A 4 0.45 -0.91 15.30
N PRO A 5 -0.22 -0.23 14.36
CA PRO A 5 0.46 0.46 13.27
C PRO A 5 1.47 1.46 13.82
N ALA A 6 2.73 1.34 13.41
CA ALA A 6 3.82 2.18 13.91
C ALA A 6 4.95 2.38 12.90
N VAL A 7 5.11 1.49 11.92
CA VAL A 7 6.22 1.49 10.97
C VAL A 7 5.69 1.60 9.55
N VAL A 8 6.26 2.50 8.76
CA VAL A 8 5.97 2.65 7.33
C VAL A 8 7.09 1.99 6.54
N LEU A 9 6.71 1.12 5.60
CA LEU A 9 7.65 0.42 4.73
C LEU A 9 7.52 0.95 3.30
N GLU A 10 8.65 1.12 2.64
CA GLU A 10 8.67 1.29 1.19
C GLU A 10 8.62 -0.08 0.52
N VAL A 11 7.63 -0.25 -0.35
CA VAL A 11 7.36 -1.50 -1.05
C VAL A 11 7.39 -1.25 -2.54
N GLY A 12 8.30 -1.94 -3.24
CA GLY A 12 8.28 -2.02 -4.69
C GLY A 12 7.29 -3.09 -5.14
N TYR A 13 6.66 -2.90 -6.29
CA TYR A 13 5.69 -3.82 -6.88
C TYR A 13 5.78 -3.73 -8.42
N GLU A 14 5.25 -4.74 -9.12
CA GLU A 14 5.18 -4.70 -10.59
C GLU A 14 3.86 -4.09 -11.09
N GLU A 15 2.75 -4.39 -10.42
CA GLU A 15 1.40 -4.02 -10.83
C GLU A 15 0.49 -3.91 -9.60
N ILE A 16 -0.54 -3.07 -9.66
CA ILE A 16 -1.63 -3.04 -8.68
C ILE A 16 -2.88 -3.62 -9.35
N GLN A 17 -3.53 -4.59 -8.71
CA GLN A 17 -4.73 -5.24 -9.22
C GLN A 17 -5.90 -4.98 -8.27
N THR A 18 -7.10 -4.77 -8.82
CA THR A 18 -8.35 -4.78 -8.03
C THR A 18 -8.59 -6.18 -7.48
N SER A 19 -8.91 -6.29 -6.19
CA SER A 19 -9.14 -7.57 -5.53
C SER A 19 -10.28 -7.48 -4.52
N PRO A 20 -11.31 -8.35 -4.60
CA PRO A 20 -12.38 -8.39 -3.61
C PRO A 20 -11.94 -9.04 -2.28
N THR A 21 -10.76 -9.65 -2.23
CA THR A 21 -10.27 -10.41 -1.06
C THR A 21 -9.82 -9.50 0.08
N TYR A 22 -9.28 -8.33 -0.24
CA TYR A 22 -8.77 -7.38 0.75
C TYR A 22 -9.75 -6.24 0.94
N SER A 23 -9.90 -5.77 2.19
CA SER A 23 -10.76 -4.63 2.51
C SER A 23 -10.32 -3.32 1.84
N SER A 24 -9.06 -3.24 1.38
CA SER A 24 -8.56 -2.13 0.55
C SER A 24 -9.15 -2.12 -0.86
N GLY A 25 -9.67 -3.25 -1.35
CA GLY A 25 -10.08 -3.41 -2.75
C GLY A 25 -8.92 -3.64 -3.72
N TYR A 26 -7.67 -3.68 -3.25
CA TYR A 26 -6.47 -3.76 -4.09
C TYR A 26 -5.44 -4.75 -3.56
N ALA A 27 -4.66 -5.34 -4.47
CA ALA A 27 -3.52 -6.20 -4.18
C ALA A 27 -2.30 -5.77 -4.99
N LEU A 28 -1.11 -5.82 -4.36
CA LEU A 28 0.16 -5.59 -5.03
C LEU A 28 0.67 -6.89 -5.65
N ARG A 29 1.09 -6.84 -6.91
CA ARG A 29 1.71 -7.97 -7.62
C ARG A 29 3.22 -8.00 -7.36
N PHE A 30 3.70 -9.16 -6.91
CA PHE A 30 5.11 -9.40 -6.55
C PHE A 30 5.70 -8.28 -5.66
N PRO A 31 5.09 -7.99 -4.49
CA PRO A 31 5.59 -6.95 -3.61
C PRO A 31 6.96 -7.35 -3.06
N ARG A 32 7.90 -6.39 -3.04
CA ARG A 32 9.24 -6.54 -2.51
C ARG A 32 9.57 -5.41 -1.54
N PHE A 33 10.20 -5.76 -0.44
CA PHE A 33 10.70 -4.79 0.53
C PHE A 33 11.83 -3.95 -0.09
N VAL A 34 11.74 -2.64 0.05
CA VAL A 34 12.79 -1.69 -0.38
C VAL A 34 13.51 -1.12 0.83
N GLY A 35 12.77 -0.63 1.82
CA GLY A 35 13.35 0.01 3.00
C GLY A 35 12.32 0.39 4.05
N VAL A 36 12.80 0.77 5.24
CA VAL A 36 11.97 1.38 6.29
C VAL A 36 11.97 2.89 6.08
N ARG A 37 10.79 3.51 6.14
CA ARG A 37 10.61 4.96 6.01
C ARG A 37 10.57 5.61 7.39
N GLU A 38 11.74 5.80 7.97
CA GLU A 38 11.89 6.49 9.27
C GLU A 38 11.50 7.97 9.19
N ASP A 39 11.45 8.53 7.98
CA ASP A 39 11.02 9.89 7.68
C ASP A 39 9.49 10.06 7.63
N LYS A 40 8.71 8.97 7.69
CA LYS A 40 7.25 9.00 7.56
C LYS A 40 6.54 8.47 8.80
N SER A 41 5.48 9.16 9.20
CA SER A 41 4.53 8.62 10.20
C SER A 41 3.48 7.74 9.53
N VAL A 42 2.73 6.97 10.32
CA VAL A 42 1.61 6.14 9.83
C VAL A 42 0.58 6.99 9.07
N ALA A 43 0.39 8.26 9.45
CA ALA A 43 -0.54 9.16 8.78
C ALA A 43 -0.06 9.62 7.39
N ASP A 44 1.25 9.49 7.11
CA ASP A 44 1.89 9.89 5.84
C ASP A 44 2.09 8.71 4.87
N ALA A 45 1.58 7.54 5.24
CA ALA A 45 1.52 6.39 4.34
C ALA A 45 0.61 6.69 3.14
N ASP A 46 0.85 6.00 2.02
CA ASP A 46 0.02 6.18 0.83
C ASP A 46 -1.46 5.83 1.13
N THR A 47 -2.38 6.65 0.62
CA THR A 47 -3.82 6.50 0.84
C THR A 47 -4.46 5.61 -0.23
N LEU A 48 -5.68 5.14 0.03
CA LEU A 48 -6.42 4.33 -0.94
C LEU A 48 -6.74 5.12 -2.21
N GLU A 49 -6.98 6.42 -2.13
CA GLU A 49 -7.20 7.28 -3.32
C GLU A 49 -5.95 7.34 -4.20
N ARG A 50 -4.75 7.31 -3.59
CA ARG A 50 -3.51 7.24 -4.35
C ARG A 50 -3.33 5.86 -4.99
N VAL A 51 -3.66 4.79 -4.27
CA VAL A 51 -3.61 3.41 -4.80
C VAL A 51 -4.55 3.24 -5.99
N ALA A 52 -5.79 3.74 -5.90
CA ALA A 52 -6.77 3.69 -6.99
C ALA A 52 -6.25 4.37 -8.27
N ARG A 53 -5.69 5.58 -8.14
CA ARG A 53 -5.06 6.29 -9.28
C ARG A 53 -3.89 5.50 -9.89
N LEU A 54 -3.06 4.88 -9.06
CA LEU A 54 -1.93 4.07 -9.53
C LEU A 54 -2.38 2.76 -10.20
N ALA A 55 -3.53 2.22 -9.80
CA ALA A 55 -4.16 1.07 -10.44
C ALA A 55 -4.84 1.42 -11.78
N GLY A 56 -4.90 2.70 -12.16
CA GLY A 56 -5.66 3.17 -13.32
C GLY A 56 -7.18 3.11 -13.12
N ASP A 57 -7.61 3.00 -11.86
CA ASP A 57 -9.00 2.95 -11.44
C ASP A 57 -9.48 4.40 -11.24
N GLU A 58 -9.53 5.16 -12.34
CA GLU A 58 -10.15 6.49 -12.38
C GLU A 58 -11.65 6.30 -12.60
N ALA A 59 -12.41 6.33 -11.50
CA ALA A 59 -13.85 6.57 -11.52
C ALA A 59 -14.15 8.08 -11.51
#